data_AF-A0A3B9ALA6-F1
#
_entry.id   AF-A0A3B9ALA6-F1
#
_cell.length_a   1.000
_cell.length_b   1.000
_cell.length_c   1.000
_cell.angle_alpha   90.00
_cell.angle_beta   90.00
_cell.angle_gamma   90.00
#
_symmetry.space_group_name_H-M   'P 1'
#
loop_
_entity.id
_entity.type
_entity.pdbx_description
1 polymer ?
#
loop_
_entity_poly.entity_id
_entity_poly.type
_entity_poly.pdbx_seq_one_letter_code
_entity_poly.pdbx_strand_id
1 'polypeptide(L)' 'MSNENQSIKQTIGVDEASFDALFRPWYAPLVRYAYSFTEGDQDEAEELV' A
#
# COMPACT_ATOMS: atom_id res chain seq x y z
N MET A 1 10.86 -22.36 -4.06
CA MET A 1 9.86 -21.34 -3.66
C MET A 1 10.10 -21.01 -2.20
N SER A 2 9.94 -19.75 -1.80
CA SER A 2 9.97 -19.25 -0.40
C SER A 2 11.27 -18.62 0.12
N ASN A 3 11.86 -17.66 -0.61
CA ASN A 3 12.70 -16.62 0.02
C ASN A 3 11.97 -15.28 0.18
N GLU A 4 10.86 -15.06 -0.53
CA GLU A 4 10.12 -13.79 -0.49
C GLU A 4 9.28 -13.65 0.80
N ASN A 5 8.89 -14.76 1.42
CA ASN A 5 8.03 -14.77 2.61
C ASN A 5 8.77 -14.43 3.93
N GLN A 6 10.11 -14.52 3.95
CA GLN A 6 10.90 -14.21 5.15
C GLN A 6 11.20 -12.71 5.27
N SER A 7 11.22 -11.96 4.17
CA SER A 7 11.59 -10.53 4.17
C SER A 7 10.50 -9.61 4.75
N ILE A 8 9.24 -10.04 4.76
CA ILE A 8 8.12 -9.19 5.19
C ILE A 8 8.02 -9.12 6.73
N LYS A 9 8.48 -10.16 7.43
CA LYS A 9 8.36 -10.26 8.90
C LYS A 9 9.40 -9.45 9.69
N GLN A 10 10.41 -8.88 9.03
CA GLN A 10 11.47 -8.09 9.69
C GLN A 10 11.23 -6.57 9.68
N THR A 11 10.09 -6.12 9.19
CA THR A 11 9.75 -4.70 9.01
C THR A 11 8.92 -4.15 10.18
N ILE A 12 8.96 -4.78 11.36
CA ILE A 12 8.25 -4.30 12.56
C ILE A 12 9.21 -3.39 13.34
N GLY A 13 9.53 -2.24 12.75
CA GLY A 13 10.47 -1.27 13.30
C GLY A 13 10.94 -0.18 12.33
N VAL A 14 10.26 0.01 11.19
CA VAL A 14 10.52 1.18 10.31
C VAL A 14 9.75 2.36 10.85
N ASP A 15 10.46 3.46 11.04
CA ASP A 15 9.88 4.76 11.37
C ASP A 15 8.92 5.24 10.26
N GLU A 16 8.11 6.24 10.58
CA GLU A 16 7.10 6.79 9.69
C GLU A 16 7.67 7.22 8.33
N ALA A 17 8.89 7.79 8.29
CA ALA A 17 9.51 8.22 7.05
C ALA A 17 9.96 7.04 6.18
N SER A 18 10.46 5.97 6.80
CA SER A 18 10.80 4.74 6.10
C SER A 18 9.55 4.02 5.55
N PHE A 19 8.44 4.02 6.29
CA PHE A 19 7.16 3.52 5.80
C PHE A 19 6.66 4.36 4.62
N ASP A 20 6.62 5.69 4.77
CA ASP A 20 6.18 6.61 3.71
C ASP A 20 6.99 6.42 2.43
N ALA A 21 8.32 6.33 2.53
CA ALA A 21 9.18 6.10 1.37
C ALA A 21 8.88 4.78 0.64
N LEU A 22 8.53 3.73 1.39
CA LEU A 22 8.15 2.44 0.83
C LEU A 22 6.72 2.46 0.26
N PHE A 23 5.79 3.15 0.91
CA PHE A 23 4.37 3.18 0.56
C PHE A 23 4.06 4.11 -0.61
N ARG A 24 4.75 5.26 -0.70
CA ARG A 24 4.53 6.30 -1.72
C ARG A 24 4.45 5.80 -3.17
N PRO A 25 5.33 4.90 -3.67
CA PRO A 25 5.19 4.36 -5.02
C PRO A 25 3.97 3.44 -5.21
N TRP A 26 3.44 2.87 -4.12
CA TRP A 26 2.27 1.99 -4.13
C TRP A 26 0.94 2.73 -3.96
N TYR A 27 0.95 3.96 -3.46
CA TYR A 27 -0.28 4.76 -3.26
C TYR A 27 -1.16 4.82 -4.52
N ALA A 28 -0.63 5.32 -5.65
CA ALA A 28 -1.42 5.45 -6.88
C ALA A 28 -1.92 4.10 -7.46
N PRO A 29 -1.11 3.02 -7.49
CA PRO A 29 -1.60 1.69 -7.84
C PRO A 29 -2.71 1.18 -6.92
N LEU A 30 -2.60 1.40 -5.60
CA LEU A 30 -3.60 0.98 -4.62
C LEU A 30 -4.90 1.77 -4.78
N VAL A 31 -4.84 3.08 -4.97
CA VAL A 31 -6.03 3.92 -5.23
C VAL A 31 -6.70 3.49 -6.52
N ARG A 32 -5.93 3.21 -7.58
CA ARG A 32 -6.48 2.69 -8.84
C ARG A 32 -7.15 1.32 -8.67
N TYR A 33 -6.63 0.47 -7.80
CA TYR A 33 -7.24 -0.81 -7.49
C TYR A 33 -8.53 -0.62 -6.66
N ALA A 34 -8.48 0.23 -5.64
CA ALA A 34 -9.62 0.64 -4.82
C ALA A 34 -10.75 1.24 -5.65
N TYR A 35 -10.42 1.98 -6.72
CA TYR A 35 -11.36 2.54 -7.69
C TYR A 35 -12.34 1.52 -8.30
N SER A 36 -11.93 0.25 -8.38
CA SER A 36 -12.81 -0.83 -8.88
C SER A 36 -13.84 -1.32 -7.86
N PHE A 37 -13.68 -0.95 -6.59
CA PHE A 37 -14.57 -1.29 -5.48
C PHE A 37 -15.52 -0.15 -5.09
N THR A 38 -15.18 1.08 -5.45
CA THR A 38 -15.91 2.30 -5.08
C THR A 38 -16.81 2.83 -6.20
N GLU A 39 -17.20 1.98 -7.15
CA GLU A 39 -18.02 2.37 -8.31
C GLU A 39 -17.43 3.52 -9.15
N GLY A 40 -16.12 3.74 -9.06
CA GLY A 40 -15.43 4.85 -9.71
C GLY A 40 -15.43 6.16 -8.92
N ASP A 41 -15.79 6.15 -7.64
CA ASP A 41 -15.58 7.27 -6.74
C ASP A 41 -14.10 7.34 -6.32
N GLN A 42 -13.46 8.47 -6.64
CA GLN A 42 -12.06 8.71 -6.32
C GLN A 42 -11.84 9.00 -4.83
N ASP A 43 -12.73 9.79 -4.23
CA ASP A 43 -12.58 10.24 -2.85
C ASP A 43 -12.76 9.05 -1.91
N GLU A 44 -13.74 8.18 -2.21
CA GLU A 44 -13.94 6.93 -1.48
C GLU A 44 -12.79 5.92 -1.70
N ALA A 45 -12.19 5.90 -2.90
CA ALA A 45 -11.03 5.05 -3.18
C ALA A 45 -9.77 5.51 -2.45
N GLU A 46 -9.58 6.82 -2.27
CA GLU A 46 -8.50 7.40 -1.48
C GLU A 46 -8.72 7.19 0.03
N GLU A 47 -9.97 7.23 0.51
CA GLU A 47 -10.30 6.92 1.92
C GLU A 47 -10.04 5.44 2.27
N LEU A 48 -10.17 4.53 1.30
CA LEU A 48 -9.95 3.10 1.49
C LEU A 48 -8.45 2.72 1.56
N VAL A 49 -7.57 3.52 0.96
CA VAL A 49 -6.12 3.27 0.83
C VAL A 49 -5.34 3.90 1.97
#